data_AF-A0A2T3XXK0-F1
#
_entry.id   AF-A0A2T3XXK0-F1
#
_cell.length_a   1.000
_cell.length_b   1.000
_cell.length_c   1.000
_cell.angle_alpha   90.00
_cell.angle_beta   90.00
_cell.angle_gamma   90.00
#
_symmetry.space_group_name_H-M   'P 1'
#
loop_
_entity.id
_entity.type
_entity.pdbx_description
1 polymer ?
#
loop_
_entity_poly.entity_id
_entity_poly.type
_entity_poly.pdbx_seq_one_letter_code
_entity_poly.pdbx_strand_id
1 'polypeptide(L)'
;MRRRPIRFHRGERKLYAIRKRRFFAKPGEGDVVWDVPWTKDSIFCLHREITTFGKVFHIRHYTLDERDRVVRVFSIGREWMSEAEVKLLLAQWNYWCHYMNNGPAALPKPMLFHTEKETPRESFLFSLYGVGLRAPVLYRIIMMPLILVFTVMRIIANATCRDPIWPDAIERISTIERDDPYAEPCEGTPVGWGQTVLAQRRGEYPDDPKGKVDNWQGEPDGAANADLWLLDRPPRGFAEA
;
A
#
# COMPACT_ATOMS: atom_id res chain seq x y z
N MET A 1 -1.97 -12.86 -8.98
CA MET A 1 -1.35 -11.51 -8.88
C MET A 1 -1.60 -10.62 -10.11
N ARG A 2 -2.86 -10.39 -10.53
CA ARG A 2 -3.15 -9.64 -11.78
C ARG A 2 -3.36 -8.12 -11.62
N ARG A 3 -3.59 -7.63 -10.39
CA ARG A 3 -4.17 -6.29 -10.15
C ARG A 3 -3.29 -5.36 -9.31
N ARG A 4 -1.97 -5.45 -9.45
CA ARG A 4 -1.03 -4.58 -8.72
C ARG A 4 -0.30 -3.70 -9.73
N PRO A 5 -0.47 -2.36 -9.70
CA PRO A 5 0.25 -1.46 -10.58
C PRO A 5 1.70 -1.24 -10.13
N ILE A 6 2.07 -1.71 -8.93
CA ILE A 6 3.42 -1.61 -8.37
C ILE A 6 3.85 -2.97 -7.84
N ARG A 7 5.09 -3.38 -8.13
CA ARG A 7 5.71 -4.63 -7.67
C ARG A 7 7.05 -4.33 -7.00
N PHE A 8 7.23 -4.87 -5.80
CA PHE A 8 8.49 -4.83 -5.07
C PHE A 8 9.22 -6.14 -5.31
N HIS A 9 10.37 -6.07 -5.99
CA HIS A 9 11.14 -7.24 -6.35
C HIS A 9 12.43 -7.28 -5.53
N ARG A 10 12.44 -8.10 -4.47
CA ARG A 10 13.58 -8.19 -3.54
C ARG A 10 14.85 -8.69 -4.22
N GLY A 11 14.78 -9.76 -5.02
CA GLY A 11 15.96 -10.38 -5.66
C GLY A 11 16.72 -9.38 -6.55
N GLU A 12 16.03 -8.77 -7.51
CA GLU A 12 16.54 -7.67 -8.34
C GLU A 12 16.82 -6.36 -7.59
N ARG A 13 16.41 -6.23 -6.32
CA ARG A 13 16.46 -4.96 -5.56
C ARG A 13 15.87 -3.80 -6.35
N LYS A 14 14.66 -3.97 -6.88
CA LYS A 14 13.95 -2.96 -7.70
C LYS A 14 12.48 -2.86 -7.36
N LEU A 15 11.90 -1.69 -7.59
CA LEU A 15 10.46 -1.51 -7.74
C LEU A 15 10.12 -1.36 -9.21
N TYR A 16 9.02 -1.96 -9.60
CA TYR A 16 8.42 -1.75 -10.91
C TYR A 16 7.06 -1.08 -10.72
N ALA A 17 6.79 0.00 -11.46
CA ALA A 17 5.53 0.74 -11.40
C ALA A 17 4.98 0.96 -12.82
N ILE A 18 3.73 0.60 -13.05
CA ILE A 18 3.04 0.91 -14.31
C ILE A 18 2.73 2.40 -14.33
N ARG A 19 3.34 3.09 -15.30
CA ARG A 19 3.18 4.53 -15.51
C ARG A 19 1.96 4.83 -16.36
N LYS A 20 1.86 4.19 -17.52
CA LYS A 20 0.81 4.46 -18.49
C LYS A 20 0.43 3.22 -19.26
N ARG A 21 -0.83 3.19 -19.66
CA ARG A 21 -1.38 2.15 -20.53
C ARG A 21 -0.73 2.18 -21.91
N ARG A 22 -0.55 1.00 -22.48
CA ARG A 22 -0.22 0.83 -23.90
C ARG A 22 -1.40 0.15 -24.59
N PHE A 23 -2.20 0.93 -25.33
CA PHE A 23 -3.41 0.41 -25.99
C PHE A 23 -3.09 -0.48 -27.20
N PHE A 24 -1.96 -0.24 -27.87
CA PHE A 24 -1.49 -0.98 -29.04
C PHE A 24 -0.12 -1.58 -28.75
N ALA A 25 -0.07 -2.54 -27.84
CA ALA A 25 1.16 -3.27 -27.49
C ALA A 25 1.36 -4.46 -28.43
N LYS A 26 2.60 -4.72 -28.83
CA LYS A 26 2.94 -6.03 -29.41
C LYS A 26 2.84 -7.11 -28.32
N PRO A 27 2.62 -8.38 -28.70
CA PRO A 27 2.69 -9.49 -27.75
C PRO A 27 3.97 -9.40 -26.91
N GLY A 28 3.81 -9.47 -25.59
CA GLY A 28 4.91 -9.43 -24.61
C GLY A 28 5.42 -8.04 -24.18
N GLU A 29 5.03 -6.95 -24.85
CA GLU A 29 5.48 -5.59 -24.45
C GLU A 29 4.78 -5.07 -23.19
N GLY A 30 3.50 -5.41 -22.99
CA GLY A 30 2.69 -4.91 -21.89
C GLY A 30 2.53 -3.38 -21.85
N ASP A 31 2.12 -2.87 -20.68
CA ASP A 31 2.01 -1.45 -20.37
C ASP A 31 3.40 -0.81 -20.16
N VAL A 32 3.46 0.52 -20.17
CA VAL A 32 4.71 1.25 -19.93
C VAL A 32 5.03 1.22 -18.44
N VAL A 33 6.17 0.63 -18.11
CA VAL A 33 6.67 0.47 -16.75
C VAL A 33 7.86 1.40 -16.51
N TRP A 34 7.95 1.90 -15.29
CA TRP A 34 9.17 2.43 -14.70
C TRP A 34 9.77 1.40 -13.75
N ASP A 35 11.05 1.12 -13.91
CA ASP A 35 11.86 0.43 -12.92
C ASP A 35 12.67 1.43 -12.10
N VAL A 36 12.78 1.17 -10.81
CA VAL A 36 13.47 2.02 -9.84
C VAL A 36 14.35 1.12 -8.97
N PRO A 37 15.67 1.38 -8.88
CA PRO A 37 16.53 0.68 -7.94
C PRO A 37 16.02 0.82 -6.49
N TRP A 38 16.23 -0.19 -5.66
CA TRP A 38 16.04 -0.13 -4.21
C TRP A 38 17.43 -0.03 -3.56
N THR A 39 17.99 1.16 -3.61
CA THR A 39 19.32 1.49 -3.08
C THR A 39 19.24 2.67 -2.10
N LYS A 40 20.35 2.97 -1.42
CA LYS A 40 20.43 4.13 -0.52
C LYS A 40 20.26 5.46 -1.28
N ASP A 41 20.66 5.50 -2.54
CA ASP A 41 20.54 6.69 -3.41
C ASP A 41 19.11 6.90 -3.94
N SER A 42 18.20 5.95 -3.66
CA SER A 42 16.82 6.04 -4.12
C SER A 42 16.02 6.99 -3.23
N ILE A 43 15.48 8.05 -3.83
CA ILE A 43 14.78 9.09 -3.08
C ILE A 43 13.33 8.70 -2.86
N PHE A 44 12.99 8.42 -1.60
CA PHE A 44 11.62 8.27 -1.12
C PHE A 44 11.35 9.30 -0.03
N CYS A 45 10.22 9.98 -0.11
CA CYS A 45 9.85 10.94 0.93
C CYS A 45 8.37 10.90 1.28
N LEU A 46 8.09 11.41 2.49
CA LEU A 46 6.75 11.77 2.91
C LEU A 46 6.34 13.05 2.18
N HIS A 47 5.52 12.92 1.16
CA HIS A 47 4.98 14.05 0.44
C HIS A 47 3.70 14.55 1.11
N ARG A 48 3.66 15.85 1.42
CA ARG A 48 2.50 16.56 1.97
C ARG A 48 1.83 17.38 0.86
N GLU A 49 0.55 17.15 0.64
CA GLU A 49 -0.25 17.88 -0.35
C GLU A 49 -1.48 18.52 0.32
N ILE A 50 -1.83 19.74 -0.10
CA ILE A 50 -3.03 20.43 0.37
C ILE A 50 -4.09 20.30 -0.72
N THR A 51 -5.15 19.57 -0.42
CA THR A 51 -6.29 19.37 -1.33
C THR A 51 -7.50 20.16 -0.85
N THR A 52 -8.54 20.23 -1.67
CA THR A 52 -9.86 20.78 -1.27
C THR A 52 -10.47 20.06 -0.07
N PHE A 53 -10.08 18.81 0.17
CA PHE A 53 -10.56 17.98 1.29
C PHE A 53 -9.63 18.00 2.51
N GLY A 54 -8.59 18.83 2.48
CA GLY A 54 -7.62 18.99 3.56
C GLY A 54 -6.23 18.48 3.20
N LYS A 55 -5.40 18.34 4.24
CA LYS A 55 -4.00 17.88 4.12
C LYS A 55 -3.95 16.37 3.95
N VAL A 56 -3.31 15.91 2.88
CA VAL A 56 -3.10 14.50 2.57
C VAL A 56 -1.61 14.17 2.49
N PHE A 57 -1.29 12.91 2.76
CA PHE A 57 0.08 12.41 2.78
C PHE A 57 0.24 11.18 1.90
N HIS A 58 1.38 11.12 1.20
CA HIS A 58 1.77 9.98 0.38
C HIS A 58 3.24 9.66 0.57
N ILE A 59 3.62 8.40 0.36
CA ILE A 59 5.01 8.06 0.14
C ILE A 59 5.26 8.17 -1.37
N ARG A 60 6.18 9.04 -1.77
CA ARG A 60 6.52 9.27 -3.18
C ARG A 60 7.97 8.92 -3.46
N HIS A 61 8.18 8.33 -4.63
CA HIS A 61 9.51 8.19 -5.21
C HIS A 61 9.78 9.35 -6.17
N TYR A 62 11.00 9.86 -6.14
CA TYR A 62 11.50 10.88 -7.06
C TYR A 62 12.75 10.37 -7.79
N THR A 63 12.74 10.47 -9.12
CA THR A 63 13.94 10.27 -9.94
C THR A 63 14.41 11.63 -10.45
N LEU A 64 15.69 11.91 -10.28
CA LEU A 64 16.34 13.15 -10.76
C LEU A 64 17.09 12.91 -12.09
N ASP A 65 17.25 13.97 -12.89
CA ASP A 65 18.21 14.00 -14.00
C ASP A 65 19.62 14.34 -13.51
N GLU A 66 20.59 14.37 -14.43
CA GLU A 66 21.99 14.74 -14.17
C GLU A 66 22.17 16.19 -13.67
N ARG A 67 21.11 17.01 -13.68
CA ARG A 67 21.09 18.40 -13.20
C ARG A 67 20.21 18.56 -11.96
N ASP A 68 19.96 17.47 -11.24
CA ASP A 68 19.16 17.41 -10.01
C ASP A 68 17.69 17.85 -10.19
N ARG A 69 17.16 17.79 -11.40
CA ARG A 69 15.75 18.11 -11.67
C ARG A 69 14.90 16.85 -11.65
N VAL A 70 13.74 16.95 -11.02
CA VAL A 70 12.77 15.85 -10.95
C VAL A 70 12.25 15.51 -12.35
N VAL A 71 12.48 14.29 -12.80
CA VAL A 71 12.02 13.77 -14.11
C VAL A 71 10.94 12.69 -14.01
N ARG A 72 10.85 11.99 -12.87
CA ARG A 72 9.82 10.97 -12.62
C ARG A 72 9.34 11.05 -11.18
N VAL A 73 8.02 10.91 -11.00
CA VAL A 73 7.36 10.87 -9.70
C VAL A 73 6.25 9.84 -9.73
N PHE A 74 6.18 8.99 -8.71
CA PHE A 74 4.99 8.17 -8.45
C PHE A 74 4.81 7.95 -6.95
N SER A 75 3.55 7.74 -6.55
CA SER A 75 3.19 7.39 -5.19
C SER A 75 3.14 5.88 -5.01
N ILE A 76 3.54 5.38 -3.84
CA ILE A 76 3.39 3.99 -3.43
C ILE A 76 2.42 3.88 -2.25
N GLY A 77 1.62 2.82 -2.25
CA GLY A 77 0.58 2.61 -1.23
C GLY A 77 -0.66 3.47 -1.43
N ARG A 78 -1.33 3.80 -0.32
CA ARG A 78 -2.55 4.61 -0.29
C ARG A 78 -2.26 6.06 0.07
N GLU A 79 -3.23 6.91 -0.19
CA GLU A 79 -3.33 8.24 0.44
C GLU A 79 -3.68 8.10 1.91
N TRP A 80 -3.08 8.94 2.75
CA TRP A 80 -3.36 9.00 4.18
C TRP A 80 -3.91 10.38 4.53
N MET A 81 -5.00 10.39 5.28
CA MET A 81 -5.69 11.61 5.68
C MET A 81 -5.40 11.91 7.13
N SER A 82 -5.21 13.19 7.47
CA SER A 82 -4.85 13.66 8.81
C SER A 82 -3.44 13.30 9.29
N GLU A 83 -2.95 14.08 10.24
CA GLU A 83 -1.64 13.90 10.86
C GLU A 83 -1.57 12.62 11.71
N ALA A 84 -2.70 12.21 12.31
CA ALA A 84 -2.78 10.99 13.12
C ALA A 84 -2.50 9.71 12.30
N GLU A 85 -2.77 9.72 11.00
CA GLU A 85 -2.49 8.58 10.13
C GLU A 85 -1.02 8.47 9.70
N VAL A 86 -0.20 9.50 9.92
CA VAL A 86 1.22 9.48 9.52
C VAL A 86 1.99 8.36 10.24
N LYS A 87 1.62 8.02 11.48
CA LYS A 87 2.19 6.85 12.18
C LYS A 87 1.96 5.55 11.40
N LEU A 88 0.78 5.36 10.82
CA LEU A 88 0.46 4.17 10.03
C LEU A 88 1.19 4.18 8.68
N LEU A 89 1.33 5.35 8.07
CA LEU A 89 2.16 5.54 6.88
C LEU A 89 3.61 5.14 7.14
N LEU A 90 4.21 5.59 8.25
CA LEU A 90 5.59 5.24 8.61
C LEU A 90 5.72 3.75 8.92
N ALA A 91 4.73 3.14 9.57
CA ALA A 91 4.69 1.69 9.77
C ALA A 91 4.63 0.95 8.41
N GLN A 92 3.84 1.44 7.46
CA GLN A 92 3.76 0.88 6.11
C GLN A 92 5.08 1.02 5.34
N TRP A 93 5.79 2.14 5.49
CA TRP A 93 7.13 2.33 4.93
C TRP A 93 8.12 1.31 5.51
N ASN A 94 8.17 1.18 6.83
CA ASN A 94 9.03 0.21 7.52
C ASN A 94 8.72 -1.24 7.10
N TYR A 95 7.46 -1.57 6.86
CA TYR A 95 7.06 -2.87 6.32
C TYR A 95 7.73 -3.15 4.97
N TRP A 96 7.71 -2.19 4.04
CA TRP A 96 8.36 -2.36 2.74
C TRP A 96 9.88 -2.40 2.85
N CYS A 97 10.49 -1.57 3.71
CA CYS A 97 11.92 -1.63 3.97
C CYS A 97 12.35 -3.00 4.50
N HIS A 98 11.63 -3.52 5.50
CA HIS A 98 11.92 -4.85 6.05
C HIS A 98 11.73 -5.94 5.01
N TYR A 99 10.65 -5.90 4.22
CA TYR A 99 10.46 -6.84 3.11
C TYR A 99 11.63 -6.81 2.12
N MET A 100 12.05 -5.63 1.68
CA MET A 100 13.12 -5.50 0.67
C MET A 100 14.50 -5.87 1.20
N ASN A 101 14.75 -5.72 2.51
CA ASN A 101 16.04 -6.04 3.13
C ASN A 101 16.10 -7.49 3.66
N ASN A 102 15.14 -7.86 4.50
CA ASN A 102 15.13 -9.10 5.27
C ASN A 102 14.20 -10.18 4.68
N GLY A 103 13.27 -9.79 3.80
CA GLY A 103 12.29 -10.70 3.22
C GLY A 103 11.00 -10.81 4.06
N PRO A 104 10.11 -11.74 3.72
CA PRO A 104 8.77 -11.83 4.29
C PRO A 104 8.68 -12.53 5.66
N ALA A 105 9.72 -13.25 6.09
CA ALA A 105 9.64 -14.21 7.20
C ALA A 105 9.19 -13.61 8.55
N ALA A 106 9.61 -12.39 8.86
CA ALA A 106 9.28 -11.71 10.11
C ALA A 106 8.24 -10.59 9.92
N LEU A 107 7.59 -10.52 8.76
CA LEU A 107 6.59 -9.48 8.51
C LEU A 107 5.27 -9.81 9.24
N PRO A 108 4.63 -8.82 9.89
CA PRO A 108 3.29 -9.00 10.43
C PRO A 108 2.31 -9.30 9.30
N LYS A 109 1.32 -10.17 9.53
CA LYS A 109 0.30 -10.46 8.52
C LYS A 109 -0.50 -9.19 8.19
N PRO A 110 -0.78 -8.91 6.89
CA PRO A 110 -1.68 -7.83 6.51
C PRO A 110 -3.04 -7.97 7.19
N MET A 111 -3.63 -6.88 7.66
CA MET A 111 -4.95 -6.94 8.31
C MET A 111 -6.09 -7.37 7.38
N LEU A 112 -5.90 -7.29 6.06
CA LEU A 112 -6.91 -7.61 5.08
C LEU A 112 -6.27 -8.01 3.76
N PHE A 113 -6.72 -9.13 3.20
CA PHE A 113 -6.51 -9.46 1.79
C PHE A 113 -7.79 -9.15 1.01
N HIS A 114 -7.71 -8.27 0.02
CA HIS A 114 -8.86 -7.97 -0.83
C HIS A 114 -9.19 -9.16 -1.75
N THR A 115 -10.48 -9.32 -2.06
CA THR A 115 -10.93 -10.28 -3.07
C THR A 115 -10.41 -9.88 -4.45
N GLU A 116 -9.95 -10.84 -5.25
CA GLU A 116 -9.53 -10.53 -6.62
C GLU A 116 -10.71 -10.03 -7.47
N LYS A 117 -11.89 -10.61 -7.26
CA LYS A 117 -13.16 -10.19 -7.86
C LYS A 117 -14.06 -9.64 -6.77
N GLU A 118 -14.14 -8.32 -6.70
CA GLU A 118 -14.95 -7.64 -5.71
C GLU A 118 -16.45 -7.80 -6.02
N THR A 119 -17.21 -8.27 -5.04
CA THR A 119 -18.67 -8.40 -5.13
C THR A 119 -19.34 -7.09 -4.67
N PRO A 120 -20.62 -6.83 -5.01
CA PRO A 120 -21.33 -5.66 -4.49
C PRO A 120 -21.33 -5.59 -2.95
N ARG A 121 -21.38 -6.75 -2.28
CA ARG A 121 -21.23 -6.85 -0.83
C ARG A 121 -19.87 -6.37 -0.35
N GLU A 122 -18.79 -6.77 -1.01
CA GLU A 122 -17.44 -6.33 -0.66
C GLU A 122 -17.25 -4.83 -0.93
N SER A 123 -17.78 -4.31 -2.05
CA SER A 123 -17.78 -2.86 -2.33
C SER A 123 -18.54 -2.06 -1.26
N PHE A 124 -19.66 -2.60 -0.78
CA PHE A 124 -20.41 -2.00 0.33
C PHE A 124 -19.61 -2.01 1.62
N LEU A 125 -19.01 -3.15 1.98
CA LEU A 125 -18.20 -3.27 3.20
C LEU A 125 -16.96 -2.38 3.16
N PHE A 126 -16.32 -2.22 1.99
CA PHE A 126 -15.22 -1.28 1.79
C PHE A 126 -15.66 0.16 2.07
N SER A 127 -16.80 0.58 1.50
CA SER A 127 -17.34 1.93 1.66
C SER A 127 -17.77 2.19 3.11
N LEU A 128 -18.35 1.18 3.76
CA LEU A 128 -18.73 1.24 5.16
C LEU A 128 -17.50 1.30 6.09
N TYR A 129 -16.42 0.60 5.75
CA TYR A 129 -15.17 0.67 6.51
C TYR A 129 -14.56 2.07 6.49
N GLY A 130 -14.57 2.75 5.34
CA GLY A 130 -14.09 4.13 5.22
C GLY A 130 -14.83 5.12 6.14
N VAL A 131 -16.07 4.82 6.52
CA VAL A 131 -16.90 5.63 7.45
C VAL A 131 -16.78 5.14 8.92
N GLY A 132 -16.10 4.00 9.13
CA GLY A 132 -15.84 3.40 10.43
C GLY A 132 -16.84 2.29 10.79
N LEU A 133 -16.43 1.02 10.62
CA LEU A 133 -17.23 -0.14 11.07
C LEU A 133 -17.52 -0.13 12.58
N ARG A 134 -16.65 0.53 13.36
CA ARG A 134 -16.77 0.68 14.82
C ARG A 134 -17.57 1.93 15.23
N ALA A 135 -18.06 2.73 14.28
CA ALA A 135 -18.87 3.90 14.59
C ALA A 135 -20.25 3.50 15.16
N PRO A 136 -20.87 4.36 16.01
CA PRO A 136 -22.21 4.13 16.56
C PRO A 136 -23.23 3.79 15.46
N VAL A 137 -24.18 2.89 15.78
CA VAL A 137 -25.20 2.42 14.81
C VAL A 137 -25.96 3.60 14.20
N LEU A 138 -26.36 4.57 15.03
CA LEU A 138 -27.10 5.75 14.58
C LEU A 138 -26.31 6.57 13.55
N TYR A 139 -25.01 6.77 13.77
CA TYR A 139 -24.14 7.48 12.83
C TYR A 139 -24.06 6.74 11.47
N ARG A 140 -23.93 5.41 11.50
CA ARG A 140 -23.91 4.60 10.27
C ARG A 140 -25.23 4.65 9.50
N ILE A 141 -26.36 4.73 10.19
CA ILE A 141 -27.67 4.91 9.56
C ILE A 141 -27.78 6.28 8.90
N ILE A 142 -27.38 7.35 9.60
CA ILE A 142 -27.39 8.71 9.06
C ILE A 142 -26.48 8.83 7.83
N MET A 143 -25.29 8.22 7.87
CA MET A 143 -24.32 8.23 6.76
C MET A 143 -24.66 7.21 5.65
N MET A 144 -25.69 6.38 5.81
CA MET A 144 -26.00 5.30 4.87
C MET A 144 -26.23 5.78 3.43
N PRO A 145 -26.96 6.88 3.17
CA PRO A 145 -27.13 7.38 1.80
C PRO A 145 -25.78 7.67 1.12
N LEU A 146 -24.84 8.28 1.84
CA LEU A 146 -23.51 8.58 1.34
C LEU A 146 -22.69 7.29 1.11
N ILE A 147 -22.76 6.32 2.04
CA ILE A 147 -22.10 5.02 1.90
C ILE A 147 -22.59 4.28 0.65
N LEU A 148 -23.91 4.30 0.38
CA LEU A 148 -24.49 3.67 -0.80
C LEU A 148 -24.04 4.35 -2.10
N VAL A 149 -23.96 5.68 -2.12
CA VAL A 149 -23.41 6.43 -3.27
C VAL A 149 -21.96 6.00 -3.53
N PHE A 150 -21.10 5.99 -2.51
CA PHE A 150 -19.72 5.52 -2.66
C PHE A 150 -19.63 4.06 -3.09
N THR A 151 -20.53 3.21 -2.61
CA THR A 151 -20.61 1.80 -3.01
C THR A 151 -20.88 1.68 -4.51
N VAL A 152 -21.86 2.42 -5.03
CA VAL A 152 -22.20 2.40 -6.47
C VAL A 152 -21.04 2.96 -7.29
N MET A 153 -20.46 4.11 -6.89
CA MET A 153 -19.30 4.68 -7.57
C MET A 153 -18.13 3.69 -7.62
N ARG A 154 -17.85 2.96 -6.53
CA ARG A 154 -16.82 1.93 -6.49
C ARG A 154 -17.13 0.75 -7.40
N ILE A 155 -18.39 0.28 -7.43
CA ILE A 155 -18.80 -0.80 -8.35
C ILE A 155 -18.56 -0.37 -9.80
N ILE A 156 -18.93 0.86 -10.17
CA ILE A 156 -18.69 1.41 -11.51
C ILE A 156 -17.18 1.52 -11.79
N ALA A 157 -16.40 2.02 -10.83
CA ALA A 157 -14.94 2.11 -10.95
C ALA A 157 -14.32 0.73 -11.18
N ASN A 158 -14.67 -0.26 -10.36
CA ASN A 158 -14.18 -1.63 -10.50
C ASN A 158 -14.60 -2.29 -11.83
N ALA A 159 -15.80 -1.98 -12.33
CA ALA A 159 -16.30 -2.50 -13.61
C ALA A 159 -15.62 -1.84 -14.82
N THR A 160 -15.18 -0.59 -14.69
CA THR A 160 -14.55 0.19 -15.78
C THR A 160 -13.02 0.15 -15.73
N CYS A 161 -12.42 -0.15 -14.57
CA CYS A 161 -10.98 -0.33 -14.43
C CYS A 161 -10.50 -1.58 -15.17
N ARG A 162 -9.39 -1.43 -15.90
CA ARG A 162 -8.73 -2.54 -16.59
C ARG A 162 -7.51 -3.01 -15.81
N ASP A 163 -7.29 -4.31 -15.82
CA ASP A 163 -6.13 -4.91 -15.17
C ASP A 163 -4.81 -4.42 -15.81
N PRO A 164 -3.78 -4.07 -15.01
CA PRO A 164 -2.43 -3.78 -15.49
C PRO A 164 -1.88 -4.94 -16.34
N ILE A 165 -1.29 -4.65 -17.49
CA ILE A 165 -0.63 -5.66 -18.32
C ILE A 165 0.88 -5.50 -18.14
N TRP A 166 1.53 -6.45 -17.49
CA TRP A 166 2.97 -6.40 -17.27
C TRP A 166 3.74 -6.87 -18.51
N PRO A 167 4.91 -6.27 -18.83
CA PRO A 167 5.82 -6.79 -19.85
C PRO A 167 6.31 -8.20 -19.47
N ASP A 168 6.52 -9.08 -20.46
CA ASP A 168 6.91 -10.49 -20.22
C ASP A 168 8.21 -10.61 -19.42
N ALA A 169 9.15 -9.70 -19.64
CA ALA A 169 10.41 -9.67 -18.91
C ALA A 169 10.20 -9.50 -17.40
N ILE A 170 9.22 -8.66 -17.01
CA ILE A 170 8.88 -8.43 -15.61
C ILE A 170 8.00 -9.56 -15.09
N GLU A 171 7.09 -10.08 -15.90
CA GLU A 171 6.23 -11.21 -15.50
C GLU A 171 7.06 -12.46 -15.18
N ARG A 172 8.08 -12.77 -16.00
CA ARG A 172 8.99 -13.91 -15.76
C ARG A 172 9.67 -13.85 -14.39
N ILE A 173 10.24 -12.69 -14.04
CA ILE A 173 10.90 -12.52 -12.74
C ILE A 173 9.90 -12.40 -11.58
N SER A 174 8.64 -12.05 -11.85
CA SER A 174 7.59 -11.90 -10.83
C SER A 174 6.84 -13.21 -10.54
N THR A 175 7.29 -14.33 -11.10
CA THR A 175 6.64 -15.63 -10.88
C THR A 175 6.91 -16.10 -9.46
N ILE A 176 5.85 -16.40 -8.71
CA ILE A 176 5.94 -16.96 -7.36
C ILE A 176 5.99 -18.48 -7.49
N GLU A 177 6.94 -19.11 -6.81
CA GLU A 177 7.05 -20.55 -6.77
C GLU A 177 5.78 -21.17 -6.16
N ARG A 178 5.33 -22.29 -6.70
CA ARG A 178 4.07 -22.93 -6.28
C ARG A 178 4.06 -23.29 -4.79
N ASP A 179 5.23 -23.63 -4.25
CA ASP A 179 5.42 -24.08 -2.87
C ASP A 179 6.12 -23.02 -2.01
N ASP A 180 6.09 -21.73 -2.42
CA ASP A 180 6.64 -20.63 -1.63
C ASP A 180 5.89 -20.54 -0.28
N PRO A 181 6.57 -20.76 0.87
CA PRO A 181 5.93 -20.80 2.18
C PRO A 181 5.38 -19.43 2.62
N TYR A 182 5.77 -18.35 1.95
CA TYR A 182 5.33 -16.98 2.23
C TYR A 182 4.30 -16.48 1.21
N ALA A 183 3.84 -17.34 0.28
CA ALA A 183 2.79 -16.99 -0.66
C ALA A 183 1.46 -16.76 0.07
N GLU A 184 1.03 -15.50 0.12
CA GLU A 184 -0.25 -15.10 0.72
C GLU A 184 -1.21 -14.54 -0.36
N PRO A 185 -2.53 -14.76 -0.21
CA PRO A 185 -3.18 -15.50 0.88
C PRO A 185 -3.00 -17.02 0.74
N CYS A 186 -2.59 -17.70 1.82
CA CYS A 186 -2.53 -19.16 1.89
C CYS A 186 -3.86 -19.78 2.35
N GLU A 187 -3.94 -21.12 2.36
CA GLU A 187 -5.12 -21.83 2.85
C GLU A 187 -5.43 -21.42 4.30
N GLY A 188 -6.70 -21.08 4.58
CA GLY A 188 -7.14 -20.58 5.89
C GLY A 188 -6.97 -19.07 6.09
N THR A 189 -6.22 -18.36 5.24
CA THR A 189 -6.18 -16.89 5.29
C THR A 189 -7.51 -16.31 4.80
N PRO A 190 -8.24 -15.53 5.62
CA PRO A 190 -9.50 -14.92 5.21
C PRO A 190 -9.26 -13.87 4.13
N VAL A 191 -10.13 -13.88 3.10
CA VAL A 191 -10.10 -12.92 1.98
C VAL A 191 -11.42 -12.16 1.92
N GLY A 192 -11.33 -10.84 1.78
CA GLY A 192 -12.46 -9.92 1.81
C GLY A 192 -12.79 -9.44 3.22
N TRP A 193 -13.47 -8.30 3.30
CA TRP A 193 -13.84 -7.64 4.54
C TRP A 193 -14.71 -8.53 5.42
N GLY A 194 -15.72 -9.18 4.82
CA GLY A 194 -16.68 -9.99 5.56
C GLY A 194 -16.03 -11.16 6.29
N GLN A 195 -15.20 -11.94 5.59
CA GLN A 195 -14.52 -13.09 6.18
C GLN A 195 -13.47 -12.67 7.20
N THR A 196 -12.69 -11.63 6.88
CA THR A 196 -11.63 -11.13 7.75
C THR A 196 -12.18 -10.65 9.09
N VAL A 197 -13.23 -9.83 9.09
CA VAL A 197 -13.83 -9.31 10.33
C VAL A 197 -14.43 -10.44 11.18
N LEU A 198 -15.03 -11.46 10.54
CA LEU A 198 -15.55 -12.61 11.26
C LEU A 198 -14.42 -13.46 11.87
N ALA A 199 -13.33 -13.70 11.12
CA ALA A 199 -12.18 -14.43 11.62
C ALA A 199 -11.49 -13.70 12.79
N GLN A 200 -11.33 -12.38 12.70
CA GLN A 200 -10.81 -11.56 13.80
C GLN A 200 -11.69 -11.66 15.06
N ARG A 201 -13.02 -11.61 14.90
CA ARG A 201 -13.95 -11.76 16.03
C ARG A 201 -13.88 -13.14 16.68
N ARG A 202 -13.56 -14.18 15.92
CA ARG A 202 -13.34 -15.54 16.43
C ARG A 202 -11.93 -15.75 17.00
N GLY A 203 -11.04 -14.78 16.85
CA GLY A 203 -9.63 -14.90 17.26
C GLY A 203 -8.78 -15.77 16.31
N GLU A 204 -9.29 -16.08 15.11
CA GLU A 204 -8.60 -16.92 14.11
C GLU A 204 -7.65 -16.11 13.21
N TYR A 205 -7.78 -14.79 13.21
CA TYR A 205 -6.95 -13.90 12.41
C TYR A 205 -6.52 -12.68 13.25
N PRO A 206 -5.27 -12.20 13.12
CA PRO A 206 -4.80 -11.09 13.94
C PRO A 206 -5.57 -9.78 13.67
N ASP A 207 -5.77 -9.00 14.72
CA ASP A 207 -6.27 -7.62 14.65
C ASP A 207 -5.09 -6.66 14.91
N ASP A 208 -4.74 -5.85 13.91
CA ASP A 208 -3.62 -4.89 13.93
C ASP A 208 -2.28 -5.47 14.47
N PRO A 209 -1.76 -6.57 13.87
CA PRO A 209 -0.49 -7.15 14.31
C PRO A 209 0.66 -6.18 14.10
N LYS A 210 1.44 -5.92 15.16
CA LYS A 210 2.59 -5.01 15.14
C LYS A 210 3.90 -5.78 15.27
N GLY A 211 4.87 -5.41 14.45
CA GLY A 211 6.26 -5.82 14.58
C GLY A 211 7.11 -4.71 15.19
N LYS A 212 8.20 -5.08 15.86
CA LYS A 212 9.24 -4.13 16.27
C LYS A 212 10.33 -4.09 15.19
N VAL A 213 10.97 -2.93 15.04
CA VAL A 213 12.16 -2.79 14.20
C VAL A 213 13.38 -3.00 15.08
N ASP A 214 14.17 -4.03 14.79
CA ASP A 214 15.40 -4.30 15.52
C ASP A 214 16.41 -3.15 15.33
N ASN A 215 17.13 -2.80 16.40
CA ASN A 215 18.15 -1.75 16.40
C ASN A 215 17.64 -0.37 15.95
N TRP A 216 16.37 -0.04 16.19
CA TRP A 216 15.82 1.29 15.93
C TRP A 216 16.57 2.36 16.76
N GLN A 217 17.17 3.33 16.07
CA GLN A 217 17.94 4.42 16.71
C GLN A 217 17.15 5.72 16.88
N GLY A 218 15.96 5.80 16.28
CA GLY A 218 15.09 6.98 16.36
C GLY A 218 14.22 7.03 17.62
N GLU A 219 13.20 7.88 17.58
CA GLU A 219 12.20 7.97 18.67
C GLU A 219 11.43 6.64 18.80
N PRO A 220 11.49 5.94 19.97
CA PRO A 220 10.85 4.64 20.15
C PRO A 220 9.32 4.69 20.16
N ASP A 221 8.69 5.80 20.56
CA ASP A 221 7.26 5.96 20.39
C ASP A 221 6.94 6.33 18.93
N GLY A 222 6.29 5.41 18.22
CA GLY A 222 5.89 5.65 16.83
C GLY A 222 4.96 6.86 16.63
N ALA A 223 4.23 7.32 17.66
CA ALA A 223 3.44 8.55 17.57
C ALA A 223 4.35 9.79 17.62
N ALA A 224 5.18 9.91 18.66
CA ALA A 224 6.16 10.99 18.75
C ALA A 224 7.12 11.02 17.55
N ASN A 225 7.51 9.85 17.02
CA ASN A 225 8.31 9.76 15.80
C ASN A 225 7.56 10.31 14.58
N ALA A 226 6.26 10.04 14.45
CA ALA A 226 5.45 10.60 13.35
C ALA A 226 5.36 12.13 13.42
N ASP A 227 5.26 12.69 14.64
CA ASP A 227 5.26 14.13 14.85
C ASP A 227 6.58 14.77 14.42
N LEU A 228 7.72 14.12 14.66
CA LEU A 228 9.02 14.59 14.17
C LEU A 228 9.06 14.67 12.64
N TRP A 229 8.53 13.66 11.95
CA TRP A 229 8.46 13.65 10.48
C TRP A 229 7.53 14.75 9.94
N LEU A 230 6.43 15.05 10.63
CA LEU A 230 5.53 16.15 10.28
C LEU A 230 6.20 17.53 10.38
N LEU A 231 7.17 17.65 11.28
CA LEU A 231 7.99 18.85 11.50
C LEU A 231 9.23 18.90 10.61
N ASP A 232 9.35 17.98 9.63
CA ASP A 232 10.52 17.82 8.76
C ASP A 232 11.84 17.62 9.57
N ARG A 233 11.74 17.00 10.76
CA ARG A 233 12.87 16.67 11.64
C ARG A 233 13.19 15.18 11.53
N PRO A 234 14.35 14.79 10.99
CA PRO A 234 14.70 13.37 10.90
C PRO A 234 14.90 12.77 12.31
N PRO A 235 14.69 11.45 12.48
CA PRO A 235 15.05 10.76 13.72
C PRO A 235 16.54 10.96 14.03
N ARG A 236 16.88 11.12 15.32
CA ARG A 236 18.28 11.30 15.76
C ARG A 236 19.16 10.16 15.23
N GLY A 237 20.37 10.50 14.73
CA GLY A 237 21.35 9.52 14.21
C GLY A 237 21.35 9.32 12.69
N PHE A 238 20.37 9.85 11.94
CA PHE A 238 20.35 9.77 10.47
C PHE A 238 20.97 10.98 9.75
N ALA A 239 21.28 12.07 10.47
CA ALA A 239 21.81 13.30 9.87
C ALA A 239 23.32 13.24 9.51
N GLU A 240 24.01 12.15 9.84
CA GLU A 240 25.48 12.02 9.71
C GLU A 240 25.94 10.76 8.95
N ALA A 241 25.07 10.09 8.19
CA ALA A 241 25.39 8.86 7.45
C ALA A 241 25.20 8.99 5.93
#